data_AF-A0A1F1QIQ4-F1
#
_entry.id   AF-A0A1F1QIQ4-F1
#
_cell.length_a   1.000
_cell.length_b   1.000
_cell.length_c   1.000
_cell.angle_alpha   90.00
_cell.angle_beta   90.00
_cell.angle_gamma   90.00
#
_symmetry.space_group_name_H-M   'P 1'
#
loop_
_entity.id
_entity.type
_entity.pdbx_description
1 polymer ?
#
loop_
_entity_poly.entity_id
_entity_poly.type
_entity_poly.pdbx_seq_one_letter_code
_entity_poly.pdbx_strand_id
1 'polypeptide(L)' 'MSETMKIRICGEVVDREVAHITRAIQPDGSMVEYPEPRLAHDEVVFRPDDDPLPIIVVRTIPA' A
#
# COMPACT_ATOMS: atom_id res chain seq x y z
N MET A 1 13.91 -2.96 14.00
CA MET A 1 13.82 -3.51 12.63
C MET A 1 12.65 -2.82 11.97
N SER A 2 12.82 -2.24 10.78
CA SER A 2 11.72 -1.61 10.06
C SER A 2 10.76 -2.69 9.54
N GLU A 3 9.46 -2.50 9.70
CA GLU A 3 8.45 -3.40 9.16
C GLU A 3 8.36 -3.21 7.64
N THR A 4 8.20 -4.31 6.90
CA THR A 4 8.13 -4.30 5.44
C THR A 4 6.87 -5.02 4.96
N MET A 5 6.26 -4.54 3.87
CA MET A 5 5.10 -5.14 3.23
C MET A 5 5.37 -5.42 1.74
N LYS A 6 4.68 -6.43 1.20
CA LYS A 6 4.71 -6.74 -0.24
C LYS A 6 3.73 -5.87 -0.99
N ILE A 7 4.21 -5.18 -2.02
CA ILE A 7 3.37 -4.43 -2.96
C ILE A 7 3.72 -4.80 -4.39
N ARG A 8 2.77 -4.61 -5.31
CA ARG A 8 3.03 -4.82 -6.74
C ARG A 8 3.26 -3.49 -7.45
N ILE A 9 4.46 -3.28 -7.97
CA ILE A 9 4.85 -2.11 -8.79
C ILE A 9 5.15 -2.59 -10.21
N CYS A 10 4.53 -1.98 -11.22
CA CYS A 10 4.75 -2.32 -12.63
C CYS A 10 4.60 -3.82 -12.96
N GLY A 11 3.76 -4.56 -12.23
CA GLY A 11 3.58 -6.00 -12.38
C GLY A 11 4.54 -6.88 -11.57
N GLU A 12 5.57 -6.30 -10.95
CA GLU A 12 6.53 -7.00 -10.10
C GLU A 12 6.17 -6.87 -8.62
N VAL A 13 6.33 -7.95 -7.84
CA VAL A 13 6.12 -7.92 -6.39
C VAL A 13 7.42 -7.56 -5.70
N VAL A 14 7.40 -6.49 -4.91
CA VAL A 14 8.56 -5.95 -4.20
C VAL A 14 8.24 -5.79 -2.71
N ASP A 15 9.27 -5.87 -1.86
CA ASP A 15 9.16 -5.56 -0.44
C ASP A 15 9.44 -4.05 -0.23
N ARG A 16 8.55 -3.35 0.47
CA ARG A 16 8.68 -1.92 0.82
C ARG A 16 8.57 -1.71 2.31
N GLU A 17 9.34 -0.77 2.85
CA GLU A 17 9.17 -0.31 4.23
C GLU A 17 7.75 0.21 4.45
N VAL A 18 7.17 -0.06 5.60
CA VAL A 18 5.92 0.57 6.03
C VAL A 18 6.25 1.98 6.53
N ALA A 19 5.62 3.00 5.93
CA ALA A 19 5.82 4.40 6.33
C ALA A 19 4.87 4.82 7.46
N HIS A 20 3.61 4.39 7.37
CA HIS A 20 2.56 4.75 8.32
C HIS A 20 1.56 3.60 8.47
N ILE A 21 0.86 3.55 9.59
CA ILE A 21 -0.23 2.59 9.82
C ILE A 21 -1.46 3.38 10.28
N THR A 22 -2.50 3.36 9.46
CA THR A 22 -3.78 4.01 9.78
C THR A 22 -4.69 3.00 10.45
N ARG A 23 -5.35 3.37 11.56
CA ARG A 23 -6.24 2.47 12.31
C ARG A 23 -7.69 2.92 12.16
N ALA A 24 -8.60 1.98 11.95
CA ALA A 24 -10.04 2.22 11.99
C ALA A 24 -10.72 1.28 12.98
N ILE A 25 -11.69 1.81 13.72
CA ILE A 25 -12.59 1.02 14.57
C ILE A 25 -13.82 0.69 13.73
N GLN A 26 -14.11 -0.60 13.59
CA GLN A 26 -15.27 -1.11 12.87
C GLN A 26 -16.56 -0.97 13.70
N PRO A 27 -17.75 -1.05 13.08
CA PRO A 27 -19.03 -1.02 13.79
C PRO A 27 -19.22 -2.12 14.84
N ASP A 28 -18.53 -3.25 14.69
CA ASP A 28 -18.54 -4.36 15.66
C ASP A 28 -17.56 -4.14 16.84
N GLY A 29 -16.87 -2.99 16.87
CA GLY A 29 -15.88 -2.65 17.88
C GLY A 29 -14.49 -3.24 17.63
N SER A 30 -14.29 -4.02 16.57
CA SER A 30 -12.97 -4.50 16.18
C SER A 30 -12.09 -3.38 15.63
N MET A 31 -10.77 -3.54 15.72
CA MET A 31 -9.80 -2.59 15.18
C MET A 31 -9.12 -3.19 13.96
N VAL A 32 -9.09 -2.45 12.86
CA VAL A 32 -8.37 -2.81 11.64
C VAL A 32 -7.23 -1.82 11.42
N GLU A 33 -6.07 -2.37 11.08
CA GLU A 33 -4.89 -1.62 10.71
C GLU A 33 -4.72 -1.64 9.19
N TYR A 34 -4.42 -0.48 8.62
CA TYR A 34 -4.15 -0.27 7.21
C TYR A 34 -2.70 0.25 7.08
N PRO A 35 -1.72 -0.65 6.89
CA PRO A 35 -0.34 -0.23 6.65
C PRO A 35 -0.22 0.46 5.28
N GLU A 36 0.58 1.51 5.23
CA GLU A 36 0.86 2.31 4.04
C GLU A 36 2.36 2.19 3.69
N PRO A 37 2.70 1.78 2.44
CA PRO A 37 4.09 1.60 2.03
C PRO A 37 4.78 2.95 1.88
N ARG A 38 6.10 2.96 2.11
CA ARG A 38 6.97 4.07 1.77
C ARG A 38 7.24 4.08 0.27
N LEU A 39 6.76 5.12 -0.41
CA LEU A 39 6.85 5.29 -1.85
C LEU A 39 7.88 6.35 -2.23
N ALA A 40 8.49 6.16 -3.40
CA ALA A 40 9.26 7.22 -4.06
C ALA A 40 8.34 8.33 -4.59
N HIS A 41 8.91 9.47 -4.96
CA HIS A 41 8.16 10.67 -5.35
C HIS A 41 7.20 10.46 -6.55
N ASP A 42 7.54 9.53 -7.43
CA ASP A 42 6.80 9.17 -8.64
C ASP A 42 5.92 7.91 -8.47
N GLU A 43 6.02 7.23 -7.34
CA GLU A 43 5.25 6.02 -7.07
C GLU A 43 3.90 6.37 -6.44
N VAL A 44 2.82 5.95 -7.09
CA VAL A 44 1.45 6.10 -6.59
C VAL A 44 0.90 4.72 -6.25
N VAL A 45 0.03 4.67 -5.24
CA VAL A 45 -0.58 3.46 -4.65
C VAL A 45 -2.14 3.56 -4.69
N PHE A 46 -2.82 2.75 -5.53
CA PHE A 46 -4.27 2.56 -5.68
C PHE A 46 -4.67 1.27 -4.97
N ARG A 47 -5.64 1.30 -4.06
CA ARG A 47 -6.17 0.05 -3.50
C ARG A 47 -7.05 -0.61 -4.57
N PRO A 48 -6.72 -1.81 -5.07
CA PRO A 48 -7.71 -2.65 -5.70
C PRO A 48 -8.47 -3.31 -4.56
N ASP A 49 -9.79 -3.19 -4.48
CA ASP A 49 -10.54 -3.81 -3.38
C ASP A 49 -10.60 -5.36 -3.43
N ASP A 50 -9.63 -6.05 -4.05
CA ASP A 50 -9.61 -7.51 -4.23
C ASP A 50 -8.23 -8.15 -3.95
N ASP A 51 -8.30 -9.19 -3.12
CA ASP A 51 -7.25 -10.17 -2.83
C ASP A 51 -6.77 -10.85 -4.16
N PRO A 52 -5.46 -11.12 -4.34
CA PRO A 52 -4.50 -11.24 -3.26
C PRO A 52 -3.45 -10.16 -3.06
N LEU A 53 -3.39 -9.09 -3.86
CA LEU A 53 -2.30 -8.12 -3.70
C LEU A 53 -2.68 -6.69 -4.15
N PRO A 54 -2.36 -5.64 -3.36
CA PRO A 54 -2.51 -4.26 -3.80
C PRO A 54 -1.68 -3.99 -5.08
N ILE A 55 -2.37 -3.57 -6.15
CA ILE A 55 -1.84 -3.38 -7.51
C ILE A 55 -1.61 -1.91 -7.73
N ILE A 56 -0.35 -1.45 -7.85
CA ILE A 56 -0.15 -0.02 -8.09
C ILE A 56 1.04 0.33 -8.95
N VAL A 57 0.70 0.99 -10.05
CA VAL A 57 1.57 1.49 -11.09
C VAL A 57 1.49 3.03 -11.18
N VAL A 58 2.67 3.57 -11.46
CA VAL A 58 3.10 4.93 -11.76
C VAL A 58 2.20 5.68 -12.79
N ARG A 59 2.03 6.99 -12.61
CA ARG A 59 1.44 7.90 -13.61
C ARG A 59 2.43 8.06 -14.79
N THR A 60 2.12 7.49 -15.96
CA THR A 60 3.02 7.50 -17.13
C THR A 60 2.95 8.75 -18.03
N ILE A 61 2.35 9.87 -17.61
CA ILE A 61 2.34 11.11 -18.42
C ILE A 61 2.46 12.35 -17.50
N PRO A 62 3.38 13.30 -17.78
CA PRO A 62 3.48 14.56 -17.05
C PRO A 62 2.23 15.43 -17.28
N ALA A 63 1.87 16.26 -16.29
CA ALA A 63 0.88 17.33 -16.47
C ALA A 63 1.51 18.54 -17.14
#